data_AF-A0A0B6YPL7-F1
#
_entry.id   AF-A0A0B6YPL7-F1
#
_cell.length_a   1.000
_cell.length_b   1.000
_cell.length_c   1.000
_cell.angle_alpha   90.00
_cell.angle_beta   90.00
_cell.angle_gamma   90.00
#
_symmetry.space_group_name_H-M   'P 1'
#
loop_
_entity.id
_entity.type
_entity.pdbx_description
1 polymer ?
#
loop_
_entity_poly.entity_id
_entity_poly.type
_entity_poly.pdbx_seq_one_letter_code
_entity_poly.pdbx_strand_id
1 'polypeptide(L)'
;MTMAQPAVVLIFLSVMLFLFDSAHTLTDQSSSQIVPYPFVKAKDTCPGKYCGRMPGKENCGACSRGYVPDSESVCQRCNSSPTFYDWLYLGFMALVSLVLHWGFIDLLSRPKRTVLLLHLSAFIETVLAAWLTLFLSDPVGQMKFRSCPVNQFSDWYTLFFNPAPDYYSTVYCTQEIVYPLYTMVMIYYTFSLVFMMLLRPLVSYKLAGCQGSRSIYAALYFLPILILVHSVLGGVIYYAYPYIIVVVSVTTSACHLATEENQKMSELIKQNFTNVRNLLILVGHWALHAYGIVAITELTQPIFHASLIVLVPFPTIFYIVTVRFTDPSLMFPFRPSNLQGA
;
A
#
# COMPACT_ATOMS: atom_id res chain seq x y z
N MET A 1 19.16 4.33 22.54
CA MET A 1 19.43 4.82 21.16
C MET A 1 18.82 3.78 20.22
N THR A 2 17.51 3.89 19.96
CA THR A 2 16.63 2.71 19.90
C THR A 2 16.12 2.36 18.50
N MET A 3 16.20 1.06 18.21
CA MET A 3 15.82 0.29 17.03
C MET A 3 14.33 0.34 16.62
N ALA A 4 13.54 1.31 17.08
CA ALA A 4 12.10 1.32 16.86
C ALA A 4 11.68 1.71 15.42
N GLN A 5 12.39 2.65 14.78
CA GLN A 5 12.14 3.04 13.38
C GLN A 5 12.59 2.01 12.33
N PRO A 6 13.76 1.32 12.45
CA PRO A 6 14.10 0.26 11.53
C PRO A 6 13.18 -0.96 11.67
N ALA A 7 12.52 -1.17 12.81
CA ALA A 7 11.54 -2.25 12.98
C ALA A 7 10.28 -2.02 12.14
N VAL A 8 9.73 -0.80 12.07
CA VAL A 8 8.55 -0.50 11.23
C VAL A 8 8.84 -0.79 9.76
N VAL A 9 10.04 -0.45 9.28
CA VAL A 9 10.44 -0.63 7.89
C VAL A 9 10.88 -2.06 7.59
N LEU A 10 11.53 -2.75 8.54
CA LEU A 10 11.73 -4.19 8.45
C LEU A 10 10.39 -4.91 8.43
N ILE A 11 9.40 -4.53 9.25
CA ILE A 11 8.09 -5.17 9.29
C ILE A 11 7.30 -4.84 8.02
N PHE A 12 7.37 -3.62 7.49
CA PHE A 12 6.75 -3.28 6.21
C PHE A 12 7.39 -4.05 5.05
N LEU A 13 8.72 -4.16 5.01
CA LEU A 13 9.46 -4.96 4.04
C LEU A 13 9.21 -6.46 4.25
N SER A 14 9.15 -6.94 5.49
CA SER A 14 8.87 -8.32 5.84
C SER A 14 7.44 -8.70 5.51
N VAL A 15 6.44 -7.82 5.69
CA VAL A 15 5.06 -8.06 5.27
C VAL A 15 4.92 -7.99 3.75
N MET A 16 5.63 -7.09 3.06
CA MET A 16 5.70 -7.09 1.60
C MET A 16 6.40 -8.34 1.05
N LEU A 17 7.44 -8.84 1.71
CA LEU A 17 8.09 -10.12 1.42
C LEU A 17 7.20 -11.32 1.79
N PHE A 18 6.41 -11.23 2.87
CA PHE A 18 5.45 -12.27 3.28
C PHE A 18 4.27 -12.35 2.31
N LEU A 19 3.85 -11.23 1.72
CA LEU A 19 2.86 -11.21 0.64
C LEU A 19 3.44 -11.82 -0.65
N PHE A 20 4.75 -11.65 -0.89
CA PHE A 20 5.48 -12.33 -1.96
C PHE A 20 5.51 -13.85 -1.75
N ASP A 21 5.65 -14.31 -0.50
CA ASP A 21 5.62 -15.73 -0.12
C ASP A 21 4.18 -16.30 -0.08
N SER A 22 3.19 -15.49 0.29
CA SER A 22 1.77 -15.87 0.33
C SER A 22 1.13 -15.94 -1.06
N ALA A 23 1.73 -15.29 -2.06
CA ALA A 23 1.32 -15.44 -3.47
C ALA A 23 1.64 -16.85 -4.03
N HIS A 24 2.41 -17.67 -3.30
CA HIS A 24 2.67 -19.07 -3.65
C HIS A 24 1.60 -20.07 -3.13
N THR A 25 0.59 -19.62 -2.37
CA THR A 25 -0.41 -20.51 -1.73
C THR A 25 -1.86 -20.25 -2.12
N LEU A 26 -2.11 -19.61 -3.27
CA LEU A 26 -3.45 -19.55 -3.87
C LEU A 26 -3.52 -20.42 -5.13
N THR A 27 -3.45 -21.74 -4.93
CA THR A 27 -3.92 -22.72 -5.92
C THR A 27 -5.29 -23.24 -5.53
N ASP A 28 -6.23 -22.94 -6.42
CA ASP A 28 -7.30 -23.83 -6.88
C ASP A 28 -8.54 -24.03 -5.99
N GLN A 29 -9.64 -23.36 -6.40
CA GLN A 29 -10.96 -23.98 -6.47
C GLN A 29 -11.89 -23.10 -7.33
N SER A 30 -11.84 -23.31 -8.65
CA SER A 30 -12.89 -22.87 -9.57
C SER A 30 -13.53 -24.11 -10.18
N SER A 31 -14.70 -24.48 -9.64
CA SER A 31 -15.52 -25.57 -10.16
C SER A 31 -15.97 -25.25 -11.58
N SER A 32 -15.41 -25.96 -12.55
CA SER A 32 -15.81 -25.95 -13.95
C SER A 32 -17.13 -26.71 -14.14
N GLN A 33 -18.24 -25.97 -14.17
CA GLN A 33 -19.48 -26.51 -14.75
C GLN A 33 -19.44 -26.36 -16.27
N ILE A 34 -19.23 -27.50 -16.93
CA ILE A 34 -19.37 -27.67 -18.38
C ILE A 34 -20.87 -27.68 -18.68
N VAL A 35 -21.37 -26.60 -19.28
CA VAL A 35 -22.73 -26.55 -19.83
C VAL A 35 -22.65 -26.72 -21.34
N PRO A 36 -23.39 -27.68 -21.95
CA PRO A 36 -23.39 -27.87 -23.40
C PRO A 36 -24.15 -26.74 -24.09
N TYR A 37 -23.54 -26.18 -25.13
CA TYR A 37 -24.10 -25.13 -25.99
C TYR A 37 -25.44 -25.54 -26.63
N PRO A 38 -26.37 -24.58 -26.75
CA PRO A 38 -27.08 -24.39 -27.99
C PRO A 38 -26.59 -23.09 -28.66
N PHE A 39 -26.31 -23.16 -29.96
CA PHE A 39 -26.02 -22.02 -30.82
C PHE A 39 -27.23 -21.07 -30.85
N VAL A 40 -27.30 -20.18 -29.87
CA VAL A 40 -28.11 -18.96 -29.96
C VAL A 40 -27.28 -17.97 -30.75
N LYS A 41 -27.82 -17.49 -31.87
CA LYS A 41 -27.22 -16.42 -32.68
C LYS A 41 -27.09 -15.18 -31.79
N ALA A 42 -25.90 -14.99 -31.23
CA ALA A 42 -25.61 -13.88 -30.33
C ALA A 42 -25.76 -12.56 -31.12
N LYS A 43 -26.35 -11.54 -30.48
CA LYS A 43 -26.19 -10.13 -30.87
C LYS A 43 -24.72 -9.89 -31.22
N ASP A 44 -24.44 -9.02 -32.20
CA ASP A 44 -23.09 -8.67 -32.67
C ASP A 44 -22.21 -8.08 -31.55
N THR A 45 -21.76 -8.88 -30.60
CA THR A 45 -20.88 -8.52 -29.48
C THR A 45 -19.47 -9.02 -29.76
N CYS A 46 -18.47 -8.30 -29.29
CA CYS A 46 -17.08 -8.72 -29.44
C CYS A 46 -16.80 -9.99 -28.62
N PRO A 47 -15.97 -10.91 -29.12
CA PRO A 47 -15.53 -12.05 -28.33
C PRO A 47 -14.71 -11.53 -27.14
N GLY A 48 -14.89 -12.12 -25.96
CA GLY A 48 -14.11 -11.79 -24.77
C GLY A 48 -14.63 -10.58 -23.98
N LYS A 49 -14.43 -10.63 -22.65
CA LYS A 49 -15.02 -9.68 -21.69
C LYS A 49 -14.50 -8.25 -21.83
N TYR A 50 -13.21 -8.09 -22.14
CA TYR A 50 -12.54 -6.79 -22.18
C TYR A 50 -12.36 -6.25 -23.60
N CYS A 51 -12.82 -6.99 -24.60
CA CYS A 51 -12.78 -6.55 -25.99
C CYS A 51 -13.95 -5.64 -26.29
N GLY A 52 -13.70 -4.63 -27.12
CA GLY A 52 -14.75 -3.77 -27.62
C GLY A 52 -14.43 -3.23 -29.00
N ARG A 53 -15.39 -2.53 -29.57
CA ARG A 53 -15.24 -1.77 -30.82
C ARG A 53 -15.45 -0.30 -30.54
N MET A 54 -14.66 0.54 -31.21
CA MET A 54 -14.89 1.99 -31.16
C MET A 54 -16.18 2.34 -31.93
N PRO A 55 -16.90 3.40 -31.54
CA PRO A 55 -18.06 3.87 -32.30
C PRO A 55 -17.69 4.12 -33.77
N GLY A 56 -18.43 3.50 -34.70
CA GLY A 56 -18.17 3.61 -36.14
C GLY A 56 -17.07 2.67 -36.68
N LYS A 57 -16.52 1.76 -35.86
CA LYS A 57 -15.68 0.65 -36.33
C LYS A 57 -16.38 -0.68 -36.09
N GLU A 58 -16.29 -1.58 -37.06
CA GLU A 58 -16.85 -2.93 -36.96
C GLU A 58 -15.87 -3.92 -36.30
N ASN A 59 -14.56 -3.67 -36.41
CA ASN A 59 -13.55 -4.58 -35.88
C ASN A 59 -13.41 -4.48 -34.36
N CYS A 60 -13.42 -5.64 -33.71
CA CYS A 60 -13.17 -5.79 -32.28
C CYS A 60 -11.68 -5.72 -31.94
N GLY A 61 -11.36 -5.14 -30.78
CA GLY A 61 -10.00 -5.09 -30.24
C GLY A 61 -9.95 -4.43 -28.87
N ALA A 62 -8.77 -3.95 -28.47
CA ALA A 62 -8.61 -3.12 -27.28
C ALA A 62 -9.26 -1.74 -27.47
N CYS A 63 -9.96 -1.24 -26.44
CA CYS A 63 -10.42 0.14 -26.42
C CYS A 63 -9.25 1.11 -26.22
N SER A 64 -9.49 2.38 -26.53
CA SER A 64 -8.50 3.43 -26.26
C SER A 64 -8.34 3.65 -24.75
N ARG A 65 -7.19 4.18 -24.31
CA ARG A 65 -6.94 4.46 -22.88
C ARG A 65 -8.06 5.35 -22.29
N GLY A 66 -8.60 4.94 -21.14
CA GLY A 66 -9.74 5.61 -20.49
C GLY A 66 -11.11 5.30 -21.09
N TYR A 67 -11.20 4.24 -21.92
CA TYR A 67 -12.45 3.70 -22.43
C TYR A 67 -12.61 2.23 -21.98
N VAL A 68 -13.84 1.83 -21.72
CA VAL A 68 -14.21 0.48 -21.29
C VAL A 68 -15.38 -0.02 -22.15
N PRO A 69 -15.41 -1.30 -22.56
CA PRO A 69 -16.52 -1.85 -23.32
C PRO A 69 -17.79 -1.96 -22.45
N ASP A 70 -18.94 -1.63 -23.05
CA ASP A 70 -20.25 -1.88 -22.44
C ASP A 70 -20.76 -3.31 -22.69
N SER A 71 -21.99 -3.60 -22.27
CA SER A 71 -22.63 -4.91 -22.48
C SER A 71 -22.85 -5.29 -23.95
N GLU A 72 -22.82 -4.32 -24.86
CA GLU A 72 -22.91 -4.53 -26.31
C GLU A 72 -21.51 -4.50 -26.98
N SER A 73 -20.44 -4.52 -26.18
CA SER A 73 -19.05 -4.42 -26.59
C SER A 73 -18.69 -3.13 -27.32
N VAL A 74 -19.39 -2.04 -27.06
CA VAL A 74 -19.05 -0.70 -27.57
C VAL A 74 -18.17 0.02 -26.55
N CYS A 75 -17.02 0.53 -26.99
CA CYS A 75 -16.09 1.25 -26.13
C CYS A 75 -16.67 2.61 -25.72
N GLN A 76 -16.95 2.80 -24.44
CA GLN A 76 -17.44 4.04 -23.88
C GLN A 76 -16.38 4.70 -23.00
N ARG A 77 -16.34 6.04 -22.98
CA ARG A 77 -15.38 6.79 -22.18
C ARG A 77 -15.78 6.78 -20.70
N CYS A 78 -14.82 6.51 -19.82
CA CYS A 78 -15.05 6.63 -18.38
C CYS A 78 -15.17 8.11 -17.98
N ASN A 79 -16.33 8.48 -17.47
CA ASN A 79 -16.61 9.82 -16.92
C ASN A 79 -16.92 9.78 -15.41
N SER A 80 -16.79 8.62 -14.77
CA SER A 80 -16.91 8.48 -13.32
C SER A 80 -15.74 9.12 -12.58
N SER A 81 -16.00 9.50 -11.34
CA SER A 81 -14.99 9.93 -10.38
C SER A 81 -14.51 8.75 -9.53
N PRO A 82 -13.27 8.79 -9.02
CA PRO A 82 -12.76 7.81 -8.06
C PRO A 82 -13.66 7.71 -6.84
N THR A 83 -13.88 6.49 -6.38
CA THR A 83 -14.60 6.20 -5.14
C THR A 83 -13.76 6.58 -3.92
N PHE A 84 -14.37 6.61 -2.74
CA PHE A 84 -13.62 6.87 -1.50
C PHE A 84 -12.53 5.82 -1.26
N TYR A 85 -12.83 4.55 -1.56
CA TYR A 85 -11.86 3.46 -1.50
C TYR A 85 -10.68 3.66 -2.45
N ASP A 86 -10.91 4.14 -3.68
CA ASP A 86 -9.84 4.43 -4.65
C ASP A 86 -8.88 5.50 -4.14
N TRP A 87 -9.40 6.55 -3.49
CA TRP A 87 -8.57 7.58 -2.87
C TRP A 87 -7.72 7.05 -1.72
N LEU A 88 -8.30 6.18 -0.89
CA LEU A 88 -7.54 5.50 0.16
C LEU A 88 -6.48 4.60 -0.45
N TYR A 89 -6.80 3.80 -1.46
CA TYR A 89 -5.80 2.99 -2.16
C TYR A 89 -4.60 3.83 -2.67
N LEU A 90 -4.86 4.96 -3.35
CA LEU A 90 -3.79 5.85 -3.82
C LEU A 90 -2.99 6.47 -2.66
N GLY A 91 -3.68 6.86 -1.58
CA GLY A 91 -3.06 7.34 -0.35
C GLY A 91 -2.14 6.29 0.29
N PHE A 92 -2.55 5.02 0.29
CA PHE A 92 -1.74 3.91 0.76
C PHE A 92 -0.47 3.77 -0.11
N MET A 93 -0.59 3.76 -1.43
CA MET A 93 0.57 3.64 -2.32
C MET A 93 1.59 4.77 -2.12
N ALA A 94 1.12 5.99 -1.83
CA ALA A 94 1.98 7.12 -1.48
C ALA A 94 2.60 6.98 -0.08
N LEU A 95 1.83 6.53 0.90
CA LEU A 95 2.28 6.28 2.27
C LEU A 95 3.38 5.22 2.33
N VAL A 96 3.26 4.12 1.57
CA VAL A 96 4.30 3.07 1.49
C VAL A 96 5.64 3.65 1.03
N SER A 97 5.62 4.48 -0.01
CA SER A 97 6.84 5.17 -0.50
C SER A 97 7.45 6.08 0.56
N LEU A 98 6.63 6.87 1.25
CA LEU A 98 7.09 7.79 2.29
C LEU A 98 7.71 7.04 3.47
N VAL A 99 7.05 5.99 3.97
CA VAL A 99 7.55 5.18 5.09
C VAL A 99 8.87 4.51 4.73
N LEU A 100 9.00 3.97 3.52
CA LEU A 100 10.27 3.38 3.06
C LEU A 100 11.37 4.44 2.97
N HIS A 101 11.07 5.64 2.45
CA HIS A 101 12.04 6.74 2.44
C HIS A 101 12.54 7.07 3.86
N TRP A 102 11.63 7.29 4.81
CA TRP A 102 12.00 7.58 6.20
C TRP A 102 12.79 6.44 6.84
N GLY A 103 12.36 5.19 6.62
CA GLY A 103 13.07 4.01 7.09
C GLY A 103 14.50 3.89 6.64
N PHE A 104 14.74 4.03 5.33
CA PHE A 104 16.11 3.98 4.80
C PHE A 104 16.95 5.19 5.24
N ILE A 105 16.34 6.36 5.47
CA ILE A 105 17.04 7.50 6.07
C ILE A 105 17.49 7.13 7.49
N ASP A 106 16.61 6.59 8.32
CA ASP A 106 16.92 6.22 9.70
C ASP A 106 17.94 5.08 9.79
N LEU A 107 17.83 4.08 8.92
CA LEU A 107 18.72 2.91 8.92
C LEU A 107 20.14 3.26 8.46
N LEU A 108 20.28 4.16 7.49
CA LEU A 108 21.56 4.40 6.79
C LEU A 108 22.24 5.71 7.18
N SER A 109 21.53 6.63 7.84
CA SER A 109 22.06 7.95 8.22
C SER A 109 22.51 7.96 9.68
N ARG A 110 23.57 8.70 9.97
CA ARG A 110 24.03 8.89 11.35
C ARG A 110 23.09 9.87 12.08
N PRO A 111 22.70 9.61 13.34
CA PRO A 111 21.77 10.45 14.06
C PRO A 111 22.37 11.84 14.32
N LYS A 112 21.84 12.85 13.64
CA LYS A 112 22.16 14.28 13.77
C LYS A 112 20.91 15.11 13.47
N ARG A 113 20.89 16.40 13.84
CA ARG A 113 19.80 17.33 13.49
C ARG A 113 19.50 17.36 11.99
N THR A 114 20.53 17.16 11.18
CA THR A 114 20.46 17.03 9.72
C THR A 114 19.53 15.93 9.22
N VAL A 115 19.31 14.86 9.99
CA VAL A 115 18.41 13.76 9.61
C VAL A 115 16.96 14.25 9.48
N LEU A 116 16.53 15.20 10.31
CA LEU A 116 15.20 15.80 10.22
C LEU A 116 15.02 16.56 8.89
N LEU A 117 16.07 17.20 8.38
CA LEU A 117 16.02 17.86 7.07
C LEU A 117 15.83 16.86 5.93
N LEU A 118 16.44 15.68 6.02
CA LEU A 118 16.25 14.61 5.03
C LEU A 118 14.83 14.02 5.10
N HIS A 119 14.26 13.86 6.30
CA HIS A 119 12.87 13.42 6.47
C HIS A 119 11.90 14.43 5.85
N LEU A 120 12.14 15.72 6.09
CA LEU A 120 11.35 16.80 5.52
C LEU A 120 11.49 16.87 3.99
N SER A 121 12.69 16.69 3.44
CA SER A 121 12.87 16.67 1.97
C SER A 121 12.15 15.47 1.36
N ALA A 122 12.23 14.28 1.95
CA ALA A 122 11.50 13.11 1.49
C ALA A 122 9.97 13.32 1.52
N PHE A 123 9.45 13.98 2.56
CA PHE A 123 8.04 14.35 2.64
C PHE A 123 7.65 15.34 1.52
N ILE A 124 8.45 16.38 1.30
CA ILE A 124 8.18 17.37 0.24
C ILE A 124 8.26 16.70 -1.15
N GLU A 125 9.28 15.88 -1.41
CA GLU A 125 9.46 15.15 -2.67
C GLU A 125 8.25 14.26 -3.00
N THR A 126 7.76 13.51 -2.02
CA THR A 126 6.59 12.61 -2.19
C THR A 126 5.29 13.38 -2.35
N VAL A 127 5.09 14.48 -1.62
CA VAL A 127 3.91 15.35 -1.78
C VAL A 127 3.92 16.03 -3.15
N LEU A 128 5.07 16.54 -3.59
CA LEU A 128 5.22 17.14 -4.93
C LEU A 128 4.98 16.11 -6.03
N ALA A 129 5.48 14.87 -5.88
CA ALA A 129 5.21 13.77 -6.81
C ALA A 129 3.71 13.45 -6.89
N ALA A 130 3.02 13.36 -5.75
CA ALA A 130 1.59 13.08 -5.71
C ALA A 130 0.77 14.21 -6.35
N TRP A 131 1.09 15.46 -5.99
CA TRP A 131 0.45 16.64 -6.56
C TRP A 131 0.63 16.73 -8.08
N LEU A 132 1.86 16.54 -8.57
CA LEU A 132 2.15 16.59 -10.00
C LEU A 132 1.47 15.44 -10.76
N THR A 133 1.43 14.24 -10.17
CA THR A 133 0.72 13.09 -10.75
C THR A 133 -0.76 13.38 -10.91
N LEU A 134 -1.40 13.93 -9.87
CA LEU A 134 -2.79 14.34 -9.92
C LEU A 134 -3.03 15.42 -10.97
N PHE A 135 -2.19 16.44 -11.00
CA PHE A 135 -2.32 17.57 -11.92
C PHE A 135 -2.17 17.17 -13.40
N LEU A 136 -1.34 16.17 -13.69
CA LEU A 136 -1.12 15.66 -15.05
C LEU A 136 -2.08 14.53 -15.46
N SER A 137 -2.89 14.02 -14.52
CA SER A 137 -3.89 13.01 -14.82
C SER A 137 -5.08 13.62 -15.58
N ASP A 138 -5.76 12.84 -16.42
CA ASP A 138 -6.88 13.35 -17.24
C ASP A 138 -8.12 13.66 -16.36
N PRO A 139 -8.70 14.87 -16.41
CA PRO A 139 -8.34 16.05 -17.21
C PRO A 139 -7.14 16.84 -16.68
N VAL A 140 -6.17 17.06 -17.56
CA VAL A 140 -4.92 17.79 -17.26
C VAL A 140 -5.26 19.19 -16.74
N GLY A 141 -4.60 19.57 -15.64
CA GLY A 141 -4.74 20.89 -15.04
C GLY A 141 -5.81 20.99 -13.96
N GLN A 142 -6.57 19.94 -13.69
CA GLN A 142 -7.58 19.91 -12.62
C GLN A 142 -7.13 19.00 -11.47
N MET A 143 -7.45 19.36 -10.22
CA MET A 143 -7.19 18.53 -9.03
C MET A 143 -8.22 17.39 -8.86
N LYS A 144 -8.84 16.97 -9.96
CA LYS A 144 -9.79 15.86 -10.04
C LYS A 144 -9.43 15.05 -11.27
N PHE A 145 -9.39 13.74 -11.14
CA PHE A 145 -9.17 12.85 -12.27
C PHE A 145 -10.41 11.99 -12.51
N ARG A 146 -10.55 11.53 -13.75
CA ARG A 146 -11.58 10.57 -14.13
C ARG A 146 -11.07 9.16 -13.93
N SER A 147 -11.92 8.28 -13.42
CA SER A 147 -11.60 6.86 -13.26
C SER A 147 -12.69 5.98 -13.86
N CYS A 148 -12.30 4.77 -14.26
CA CYS A 148 -13.19 3.67 -14.56
C CYS A 148 -13.46 2.87 -13.28
N PRO A 149 -14.70 2.42 -13.04
CA PRO A 149 -15.02 1.66 -11.85
C PRO A 149 -14.34 0.28 -11.87
N VAL A 150 -13.79 -0.12 -10.72
CA VAL A 150 -13.30 -1.48 -10.50
C VAL A 150 -14.48 -2.34 -10.07
N ASN A 151 -14.81 -3.38 -10.84
CA ASN A 151 -15.94 -4.24 -10.52
C ASN A 151 -15.51 -5.60 -9.96
N GLN A 152 -14.35 -6.09 -10.40
CA GLN A 152 -13.89 -7.44 -10.08
C GLN A 152 -12.36 -7.53 -10.12
N PHE A 153 -11.83 -8.59 -9.52
CA PHE A 153 -10.38 -8.83 -9.45
C PHE A 153 -9.73 -8.97 -10.84
N SER A 154 -10.39 -9.64 -11.78
CA SER A 154 -9.87 -9.85 -13.12
C SER A 154 -9.69 -8.56 -13.94
N ASP A 155 -10.29 -7.44 -13.54
CA ASP A 155 -10.17 -6.15 -14.24
C ASP A 155 -8.73 -5.63 -14.23
N TRP A 156 -7.93 -6.05 -13.24
CA TRP A 156 -6.51 -5.72 -13.12
C TRP A 156 -5.60 -6.57 -14.02
N TYR A 157 -6.12 -7.68 -14.55
CA TYR A 157 -5.32 -8.71 -15.22
C TYR A 157 -5.87 -9.09 -16.59
N THR A 158 -6.28 -8.09 -17.38
CA THR A 158 -6.90 -8.29 -18.69
C THR A 158 -6.07 -9.13 -19.65
N LEU A 159 -4.74 -9.13 -19.47
CA LEU A 159 -3.79 -9.91 -20.29
C LEU A 159 -4.15 -11.40 -20.33
N PHE A 160 -4.67 -11.97 -19.23
CA PHE A 160 -5.04 -13.38 -19.14
C PHE A 160 -6.41 -13.70 -19.75
N PHE A 161 -7.17 -12.69 -20.17
CA PHE A 161 -8.54 -12.84 -20.67
C PHE A 161 -8.68 -12.45 -22.15
N ASN A 162 -7.58 -12.56 -22.92
CA ASN A 162 -7.60 -12.40 -24.36
C ASN A 162 -8.27 -13.61 -25.03
N PRO A 163 -9.36 -13.42 -25.80
CA PRO A 163 -10.08 -14.52 -26.42
C PRO A 163 -9.38 -15.03 -27.69
N ALA A 164 -9.57 -16.32 -27.96
CA ALA A 164 -9.16 -16.98 -29.20
C ALA A 164 -10.39 -17.65 -29.85
N PRO A 165 -11.28 -16.89 -30.51
CA PRO A 165 -12.57 -17.40 -30.99
C PRO A 165 -12.41 -18.56 -31.99
N ASP A 166 -11.41 -18.48 -32.85
CA ASP A 166 -11.14 -19.50 -33.88
C ASP A 166 -10.07 -20.52 -33.44
N TYR A 167 -9.61 -20.49 -32.18
CA TYR A 167 -8.45 -21.26 -31.65
C TYR A 167 -7.09 -21.04 -32.36
N TYR A 168 -7.09 -20.43 -33.55
CA TYR A 168 -5.88 -20.09 -34.32
C TYR A 168 -5.47 -18.63 -34.13
N SER A 169 -6.42 -17.72 -34.00
CA SER A 169 -6.20 -16.27 -33.90
C SER A 169 -6.60 -15.78 -32.51
N THR A 170 -5.67 -15.10 -31.82
CA THR A 170 -5.95 -14.43 -30.54
C THR A 170 -6.25 -12.97 -30.81
N VAL A 171 -7.39 -12.48 -30.33
CA VAL A 171 -7.70 -11.05 -30.35
C VAL A 171 -7.12 -10.42 -29.10
N TYR A 172 -6.16 -9.51 -29.27
CA TYR A 172 -5.52 -8.83 -28.15
C TYR A 172 -6.35 -7.64 -27.68
N CYS A 173 -6.89 -7.75 -26.47
CA CYS A 173 -7.73 -6.75 -25.81
C CYS A 173 -7.14 -6.31 -24.47
N THR A 174 -5.82 -6.51 -24.28
CA THR A 174 -5.11 -6.07 -23.09
C THR A 174 -5.15 -4.54 -22.99
N GLN A 175 -5.81 -4.03 -21.95
CA GLN A 175 -5.93 -2.60 -21.71
C GLN A 175 -6.10 -2.32 -20.22
N GLU A 176 -5.90 -1.07 -19.84
CA GLU A 176 -6.11 -0.62 -18.47
C GLU A 176 -7.63 -0.39 -18.22
N ILE A 177 -8.34 -1.44 -17.82
CA ILE A 177 -9.77 -1.36 -17.48
C ILE A 177 -9.98 -0.52 -16.21
N VAL A 178 -9.07 -0.66 -15.24
CA VAL A 178 -9.07 0.09 -13.98
C VAL A 178 -8.41 1.47 -14.12
N TYR A 179 -8.57 2.13 -15.27
CA TYR A 179 -7.94 3.41 -15.55
C TYR A 179 -8.36 4.48 -14.54
N PRO A 180 -7.46 5.35 -14.04
CA PRO A 180 -6.01 5.35 -14.21
C PRO A 180 -5.28 4.69 -13.02
N LEU A 181 -5.96 3.94 -12.15
CA LEU A 181 -5.43 3.47 -10.86
C LEU A 181 -4.13 2.68 -11.01
N TYR A 182 -4.01 1.88 -12.07
CA TYR A 182 -2.81 1.11 -12.34
C TYR A 182 -1.66 2.02 -12.79
N THR A 183 -1.85 2.82 -13.84
CA THR A 183 -0.79 3.66 -14.42
C THR A 183 -0.40 4.85 -13.54
N MET A 184 -1.34 5.42 -12.80
CA MET A 184 -1.12 6.59 -11.96
C MET A 184 -0.11 6.33 -10.85
N VAL A 185 -0.15 5.15 -10.22
CA VAL A 185 0.82 4.74 -9.21
C VAL A 185 2.23 4.63 -9.80
N MET A 186 2.36 4.11 -11.03
CA MET A 186 3.66 4.04 -11.73
C MET A 186 4.23 5.42 -12.02
N ILE A 187 3.39 6.33 -12.51
CA ILE A 187 3.75 7.73 -12.77
C ILE A 187 4.19 8.40 -11.46
N TYR A 188 3.47 8.17 -10.37
CA TYR A 188 3.82 8.69 -9.05
C TYR A 188 5.20 8.21 -8.57
N TYR A 189 5.51 6.91 -8.67
CA TYR A 189 6.83 6.41 -8.29
C TYR A 189 7.94 6.92 -9.20
N THR A 190 7.65 7.12 -10.50
CA THR A 190 8.59 7.74 -11.44
C THR A 190 8.89 9.19 -11.05
N PHE A 191 7.88 10.00 -10.75
CA PHE A 191 8.10 11.36 -10.26
C PHE A 191 8.81 11.38 -8.91
N SER A 192 8.49 10.46 -8.01
CA SER A 192 9.20 10.31 -6.73
C SER A 192 10.69 10.05 -6.94
N LEU A 193 11.04 9.19 -7.92
CA LEU A 193 12.43 8.91 -8.28
C LEU A 193 13.12 10.16 -8.85
N VAL A 194 12.46 10.87 -9.79
CA VAL A 194 12.99 12.09 -10.40
C VAL A 194 13.21 13.18 -9.35
N PHE A 195 12.22 13.46 -8.50
CA PHE A 195 12.35 14.49 -7.47
C PHE A 195 13.37 14.12 -6.41
N MET A 196 13.47 12.84 -6.04
CA MET A 196 14.54 12.38 -5.15
C MET A 196 15.92 12.60 -5.77
N MET A 197 16.11 12.29 -7.05
CA MET A 197 17.38 12.55 -7.76
C MET A 197 17.73 14.03 -7.88
N LEU A 198 16.75 14.92 -8.00
CA LEU A 198 16.98 16.36 -8.16
C LEU A 198 17.15 17.07 -6.81
N LEU A 199 16.23 16.86 -5.87
CA LEU A 199 16.15 17.62 -4.63
C LEU A 199 17.08 17.07 -3.54
N ARG A 200 17.17 15.75 -3.40
CA ARG A 200 17.89 15.13 -2.27
C ARG A 200 19.42 15.33 -2.33
N PRO A 201 20.09 15.27 -3.50
CA PRO A 201 21.51 15.63 -3.59
C PRO A 201 21.77 17.10 -3.28
N LEU A 202 20.89 18.02 -3.70
CA LEU A 202 21.03 19.45 -3.41
C LEU A 202 20.94 19.74 -1.92
N VAL A 203 19.97 19.12 -1.23
CA VAL A 203 19.82 19.21 0.23
C VAL A 203 21.01 18.55 0.92
N SER A 204 21.44 17.38 0.46
CA SER A 204 22.56 16.63 1.05
C SER A 204 23.88 17.40 0.98
N TYR A 205 24.17 17.99 -0.19
CA TYR A 205 25.40 18.73 -0.43
C TYR A 205 25.41 20.07 0.32
N LYS A 206 24.33 20.86 0.23
CA LYS A 206 24.30 22.22 0.79
C LYS A 206 24.01 22.27 2.29
N LEU A 207 23.14 21.40 2.81
CA LEU A 207 22.57 21.52 4.15
C LEU A 207 22.94 20.35 5.07
N ALA A 208 23.39 19.22 4.51
CA ALA A 208 23.65 18.00 5.28
C ALA A 208 25.11 17.55 5.34
N GLY A 209 26.05 18.29 4.76
CA GLY A 209 27.47 17.93 4.75
C GLY A 209 27.72 16.56 4.11
N CYS A 210 27.05 16.28 2.99
CA CYS A 210 27.11 15.00 2.24
C CYS A 210 26.58 13.77 3.00
N GLN A 211 25.88 13.95 4.12
CA GLN A 211 25.16 12.87 4.78
C GLN A 211 23.84 12.61 4.05
N GLY A 212 23.68 11.43 3.45
CA GLY A 212 22.45 11.03 2.75
C GLY A 212 22.66 10.29 1.44
N SER A 213 23.89 10.19 0.94
CA SER A 213 24.22 9.45 -0.29
C SER A 213 23.74 8.00 -0.24
N ARG A 214 23.93 7.30 0.88
CA ARG A 214 23.45 5.92 1.08
C ARG A 214 21.92 5.80 0.99
N SER A 215 21.19 6.77 1.53
CA SER A 215 19.72 6.79 1.44
C SER A 215 19.24 7.03 0.01
N ILE A 216 19.94 7.88 -0.75
CA ILE A 216 19.70 8.08 -2.19
C ILE A 216 19.89 6.78 -2.97
N TYR A 217 20.99 6.06 -2.73
CA TYR A 217 21.22 4.75 -3.37
C TYR A 217 20.13 3.74 -3.00
N ALA A 218 19.73 3.65 -1.73
CA ALA A 218 18.64 2.77 -1.32
C ALA A 218 17.33 3.09 -2.06
N ALA A 219 17.00 4.37 -2.21
CA ALA A 219 15.84 4.83 -2.98
C ALA A 219 15.88 4.46 -4.46
N LEU A 220 17.08 4.46 -5.06
CA LEU A 220 17.28 4.03 -6.44
C LEU A 220 16.98 2.53 -6.65
N TYR A 221 17.09 1.71 -5.60
CA TYR A 221 16.73 0.29 -5.67
C TYR A 221 15.27 0.04 -5.29
N PHE A 222 14.78 0.60 -4.19
CA PHE A 222 13.45 0.22 -3.71
C PHE A 222 12.30 0.79 -4.58
N LEU A 223 12.43 1.97 -5.18
CA LEU A 223 11.37 2.55 -6.02
C LEU A 223 11.09 1.71 -7.28
N PRO A 224 12.10 1.29 -8.06
CA PRO A 224 11.90 0.33 -9.15
C PRO A 224 11.32 -1.01 -8.68
N ILE A 225 11.72 -1.49 -7.50
CA ILE A 225 11.13 -2.72 -6.93
C ILE A 225 9.64 -2.51 -6.63
N LEU A 226 9.23 -1.36 -6.09
CA LEU A 226 7.82 -1.05 -5.87
C LEU A 226 7.03 -0.96 -7.18
N ILE A 227 7.63 -0.40 -8.24
CA ILE A 227 7.04 -0.38 -9.59
C ILE A 227 6.83 -1.81 -10.09
N LEU A 228 7.82 -2.69 -9.93
CA LEU A 228 7.70 -4.10 -10.33
C LEU A 228 6.65 -4.84 -9.50
N VAL A 229 6.64 -4.64 -8.18
CA VAL A 229 5.66 -5.24 -7.27
C VAL A 229 4.24 -4.79 -7.64
N HIS A 230 4.03 -3.50 -7.89
CA HIS A 230 2.73 -2.98 -8.32
C HIS A 230 2.34 -3.47 -9.72
N SER A 231 3.30 -3.68 -10.63
CA SER A 231 2.98 -4.11 -11.99
C SER A 231 2.47 -5.55 -12.03
N VAL A 232 2.98 -6.39 -11.13
CA VAL A 232 2.58 -7.80 -11.03
C VAL A 232 1.41 -7.99 -10.04
N LEU A 233 1.45 -7.30 -8.90
CA LEU A 233 0.52 -7.52 -7.79
C LEU A 233 -0.50 -6.39 -7.61
N GLY A 234 -0.63 -5.45 -8.54
CA GLY A 234 -1.49 -4.27 -8.39
C GLY A 234 -2.92 -4.59 -7.97
N GLY A 235 -3.55 -5.60 -8.60
CA GLY A 235 -4.88 -6.06 -8.22
C GLY A 235 -4.91 -6.68 -6.83
N VAL A 236 -3.94 -7.54 -6.49
CA VAL A 236 -3.83 -8.13 -5.14
C VAL A 236 -3.68 -7.04 -4.09
N ILE A 237 -2.81 -6.05 -4.33
CA ILE A 237 -2.58 -4.93 -3.41
C ILE A 237 -3.85 -4.10 -3.26
N TYR A 238 -4.58 -3.83 -4.35
CA TYR A 238 -5.82 -3.05 -4.32
C TYR A 238 -6.87 -3.67 -3.39
N TYR A 239 -7.06 -5.00 -3.41
CA TYR A 239 -8.02 -5.65 -2.51
C TYR A 239 -7.45 -5.93 -1.10
N ALA A 240 -6.13 -6.06 -0.97
CA ALA A 240 -5.48 -6.44 0.29
C ALA A 240 -5.03 -5.27 1.18
N TYR A 241 -4.82 -4.06 0.63
CA TYR A 241 -4.19 -2.96 1.38
C TYR A 241 -4.84 -2.62 2.72
N PRO A 242 -6.18 -2.64 2.90
CA PRO A 242 -6.77 -2.29 4.19
C PRO A 242 -6.35 -3.28 5.28
N TYR A 243 -6.33 -4.57 4.93
CA TYR A 243 -5.91 -5.65 5.82
C TYR A 243 -4.41 -5.60 6.09
N ILE A 244 -3.59 -5.30 5.07
CA ILE A 244 -2.14 -5.12 5.23
C ILE A 244 -1.87 -4.03 6.26
N ILE A 245 -2.54 -2.88 6.17
CA ILE A 245 -2.36 -1.77 7.11
C ILE A 245 -2.79 -2.16 8.52
N VAL A 246 -3.93 -2.85 8.68
CA VAL A 246 -4.40 -3.31 10.01
C VAL A 246 -3.39 -4.27 10.64
N VAL A 247 -2.92 -5.27 9.91
CA VAL A 247 -1.94 -6.26 10.42
C VAL A 247 -0.61 -5.60 10.74
N VAL A 248 -0.09 -4.77 9.83
CA VAL A 248 1.18 -4.06 10.04
C VAL A 248 1.07 -3.13 11.25
N SER A 249 0.02 -2.32 11.35
CA SER A 249 -0.13 -1.36 12.46
C SER A 249 -0.20 -2.04 13.83
N VAL A 250 -0.90 -3.18 13.95
CA VAL A 250 -0.93 -3.96 15.20
C VAL A 250 0.44 -4.55 15.51
N THR A 251 1.08 -5.16 14.51
CA THR A 251 2.38 -5.82 14.67
C THR A 251 3.46 -4.80 15.05
N THR A 252 3.56 -3.68 14.33
CA THR A 252 4.56 -2.66 14.62
C THR A 252 4.29 -1.94 15.94
N SER A 253 3.02 -1.78 16.33
CA SER A 253 2.67 -1.26 17.66
C SER A 253 3.11 -2.20 18.78
N ALA A 254 2.86 -3.51 18.64
CA ALA A 254 3.32 -4.51 19.60
C ALA A 254 4.85 -4.57 19.67
N CYS A 255 5.54 -4.53 18.52
CA CYS A 255 7.00 -4.48 18.48
C CYS A 255 7.55 -3.22 19.16
N HIS A 256 6.94 -2.05 18.94
CA HIS A 256 7.37 -0.82 19.60
C HIS A 256 7.31 -0.95 21.13
N LEU A 257 6.20 -1.44 21.67
CA LEU A 257 6.02 -1.65 23.11
C LEU A 257 6.97 -2.73 23.67
N ALA A 258 7.23 -3.79 22.90
CA ALA A 258 8.15 -4.86 23.27
C ALA A 258 9.62 -4.42 23.31
N THR A 259 10.00 -3.36 22.59
CA THR A 259 11.38 -2.83 22.61
C THR A 259 11.69 -1.93 23.81
N GLU A 260 10.71 -1.62 24.66
CA GLU A 260 10.94 -0.82 25.86
C GLU A 260 11.68 -1.63 26.94
N GLU A 261 12.66 -1.02 27.60
CA GLU A 261 13.53 -1.71 28.57
C GLU A 261 12.75 -2.18 29.82
N ASN A 262 11.76 -1.40 30.26
CA ASN A 262 10.98 -1.67 31.46
C ASN A 262 9.59 -2.22 31.11
N GLN A 263 9.44 -3.53 31.16
CA GLN A 263 8.18 -4.24 30.83
C GLN A 263 7.13 -4.23 31.96
N LYS A 264 7.18 -3.25 32.86
CA LYS A 264 6.15 -3.06 33.90
C LYS A 264 5.02 -2.17 33.38
N MET A 265 3.77 -2.54 33.66
CA MET A 265 2.58 -1.83 33.19
C MET A 265 2.62 -0.31 33.47
N SER A 266 3.01 0.10 34.69
CA SER A 266 3.09 1.52 35.07
C SER A 266 4.19 2.28 34.32
N GLU A 267 5.35 1.64 34.11
CA GLU A 267 6.47 2.25 33.39
C GLU A 267 6.18 2.35 31.89
N LEU A 268 5.54 1.34 31.30
CA LEU A 268 5.09 1.40 29.90
C LEU A 268 4.14 2.57 29.66
N ILE A 269 3.15 2.77 30.54
CA ILE A 269 2.23 3.92 30.43
C ILE A 269 3.01 5.23 30.58
N LYS A 270 3.83 5.35 31.62
CA LYS A 270 4.61 6.57 31.85
C LYS A 270 5.51 6.88 30.65
N GLN A 271 6.28 5.92 30.17
CA GLN A 271 7.25 6.10 29.09
C GLN A 271 6.59 6.40 27.74
N ASN A 272 5.47 5.75 27.42
CA ASN A 272 4.78 5.98 26.14
C ASN A 272 3.99 7.30 26.11
N PHE A 273 3.42 7.73 27.24
CA PHE A 273 2.56 8.92 27.27
C PHE A 273 3.26 10.20 27.75
N THR A 274 4.42 10.12 28.40
CA THR A 274 5.19 11.32 28.80
C THR A 274 6.33 11.66 27.84
N ASN A 275 6.92 10.67 27.17
CA ASN A 275 7.97 10.92 26.18
C ASN A 275 7.34 11.30 24.84
N VAL A 276 7.59 12.53 24.38
CA VAL A 276 7.06 13.06 23.11
C VAL A 276 7.36 12.15 21.93
N ARG A 277 8.54 11.52 21.88
CA ARG A 277 8.92 10.63 20.77
C ARG A 277 8.05 9.37 20.74
N ASN A 278 7.89 8.70 21.87
CA ASN A 278 7.11 7.48 21.95
C ASN A 278 5.62 7.76 21.75
N LEU A 279 5.14 8.89 22.28
CA LEU A 279 3.78 9.34 22.05
C LEU A 279 3.51 9.59 20.56
N LEU A 280 4.43 10.24 19.84
CA LEU A 280 4.30 10.45 18.39
C LEU A 280 4.28 9.13 17.61
N ILE A 281 5.14 8.17 17.98
CA ILE A 281 5.16 6.84 17.36
C ILE A 281 3.84 6.13 17.62
N LEU A 282 3.34 6.16 18.86
CA LEU A 282 2.08 5.53 19.24
C LEU A 282 0.88 6.13 18.50
N VAL A 283 0.79 7.46 18.45
CA VAL A 283 -0.24 8.18 17.69
C VAL A 283 -0.15 7.84 16.20
N GLY A 284 1.05 7.71 15.64
CA GLY A 284 1.25 7.27 14.26
C GLY A 284 0.68 5.87 14.01
N HIS A 285 0.92 4.92 14.91
CA HIS A 285 0.35 3.58 14.84
C HIS A 285 -1.18 3.59 14.90
N TRP A 286 -1.75 4.38 15.81
CA TRP A 286 -3.20 4.54 15.92
C TRP A 286 -3.80 5.16 14.67
N ALA A 287 -3.15 6.17 14.09
CA ALA A 287 -3.58 6.78 12.83
C ALA A 287 -3.56 5.77 11.68
N LEU A 288 -2.51 4.95 11.56
CA LEU A 288 -2.44 3.86 10.58
C LEU A 288 -3.53 2.81 10.80
N HIS A 289 -3.76 2.41 12.05
CA HIS A 289 -4.77 1.42 12.37
C HIS A 289 -6.19 1.94 12.05
N ALA A 290 -6.47 3.20 12.43
CA ALA A 290 -7.71 3.88 12.07
C ALA A 290 -7.90 3.97 10.55
N TYR A 291 -6.84 4.30 9.82
CA TYR A 291 -6.84 4.35 8.36
C TYR A 291 -7.23 3.00 7.74
N GLY A 292 -6.68 1.89 8.26
CA GLY A 292 -7.05 0.54 7.82
C GLY A 292 -8.52 0.20 8.09
N ILE A 293 -9.04 0.50 9.29
CA ILE A 293 -10.46 0.30 9.63
C ILE A 293 -11.39 1.14 8.73
N VAL A 294 -11.03 2.39 8.48
CA VAL A 294 -11.75 3.30 7.59
C VAL A 294 -11.79 2.75 6.17
N ALA A 295 -10.68 2.20 5.68
CA ALA A 295 -10.59 1.60 4.35
C ALA A 295 -11.41 0.29 4.22
N ILE A 296 -11.51 -0.52 5.28
CA ILE A 296 -12.36 -1.73 5.26
C ILE A 296 -13.85 -1.38 5.26
N THR A 297 -14.23 -0.36 6.02
CA THR A 297 -15.64 -0.05 6.28
C THR A 297 -16.26 0.93 5.29
N GLU A 298 -15.42 1.69 4.58
CA GLU A 298 -15.77 2.77 3.66
C GLU A 298 -16.74 3.81 4.26
N LEU A 299 -16.86 3.86 5.60
CA LEU A 299 -17.84 4.65 6.36
C LEU A 299 -19.30 4.48 5.91
N THR A 300 -19.65 3.34 5.33
CA THR A 300 -21.02 3.05 4.84
C THR A 300 -22.11 3.18 5.91
N GLN A 301 -21.82 2.81 7.16
CA GLN A 301 -22.69 2.92 8.32
C GLN A 301 -22.01 3.70 9.46
N PRO A 302 -22.18 5.03 9.54
CA PRO A 302 -21.34 5.89 10.38
C PRO A 302 -21.42 5.58 11.88
N ILE A 303 -22.59 5.18 12.39
CA ILE A 303 -22.78 4.91 13.83
C ILE A 303 -22.01 3.66 14.26
N PHE A 304 -22.15 2.56 13.51
CA PHE A 304 -21.44 1.31 13.80
C PHE A 304 -19.93 1.48 13.55
N HIS A 305 -19.53 2.11 12.45
CA HIS A 305 -18.12 2.28 12.11
C HIS A 305 -17.39 3.24 13.05
N ALA A 306 -18.07 4.25 13.60
CA ALA A 306 -17.51 5.11 14.64
C ALA A 306 -17.12 4.30 15.90
N SER A 307 -17.89 3.26 16.26
CA SER A 307 -17.55 2.39 17.38
C SER A 307 -16.26 1.58 17.14
N LEU A 308 -16.01 1.17 15.89
CA LEU A 308 -14.76 0.50 15.51
C LEU A 308 -13.55 1.45 15.59
N ILE A 309 -13.73 2.73 15.24
CA ILE A 309 -12.68 3.75 15.38
C ILE A 309 -12.35 4.01 16.86
N VAL A 310 -13.34 3.96 17.76
CA VAL A 310 -13.10 4.06 19.21
C VAL A 310 -12.24 2.90 19.72
N LEU A 311 -12.24 1.75 19.02
CA LEU A 311 -11.43 0.59 19.36
C LEU A 311 -9.97 0.69 18.87
N VAL A 312 -9.58 1.75 18.17
CA VAL A 312 -8.20 1.95 17.69
C VAL A 312 -7.10 1.82 18.75
N PRO A 313 -7.23 2.35 19.98
CA PRO A 313 -6.20 2.19 21.01
C PRO A 313 -6.20 0.80 21.65
N PHE A 314 -7.18 -0.06 21.33
CA PHE A 314 -7.34 -1.38 21.96
C PHE A 314 -6.09 -2.27 21.86
N PRO A 315 -5.39 -2.42 20.72
CA PRO A 315 -4.19 -3.25 20.66
C PRO A 315 -3.10 -2.81 21.64
N THR A 316 -2.93 -1.49 21.83
CA THR A 316 -1.99 -0.91 22.79
C THR A 316 -2.43 -1.18 24.23
N ILE A 317 -3.70 -0.93 24.55
CA ILE A 317 -4.25 -1.16 25.89
C ILE A 317 -4.15 -2.65 26.24
N PHE A 318 -4.53 -3.51 25.31
CA PHE A 318 -4.44 -4.96 25.45
C PHE A 318 -3.02 -5.39 25.77
N TYR A 319 -2.02 -4.96 24.98
CA TYR A 319 -0.61 -5.27 25.22
C TYR A 319 -0.16 -4.84 26.63
N ILE A 320 -0.45 -3.60 27.03
CA ILE A 320 -0.05 -3.04 28.32
C ILE A 320 -0.64 -3.83 29.48
N VAL A 321 -1.92 -4.24 29.38
CA VAL A 321 -2.60 -5.02 30.42
C VAL A 321 -2.06 -6.46 30.46
N THR A 322 -1.73 -7.05 29.31
CA THR A 322 -1.23 -8.43 29.24
C THR A 322 0.26 -8.57 29.50
N VAL A 323 1.02 -7.47 29.57
CA VAL A 323 2.51 -7.51 29.66
C VAL A 323 3.03 -8.40 30.78
N ARG A 324 2.32 -8.44 31.92
CA ARG A 324 2.64 -9.26 33.08
C ARG A 324 2.67 -10.76 32.76
N PHE A 325 1.87 -11.20 31.79
CA PHE A 325 1.74 -12.59 31.38
C PHE A 325 2.60 -12.94 30.16
N THR A 326 3.06 -11.94 29.41
CA THR A 326 3.84 -12.13 28.18
C THR A 326 5.34 -11.96 28.37
N ASP A 327 5.81 -11.31 29.44
CA ASP A 327 7.25 -11.19 29.74
C ASP A 327 7.75 -12.41 30.54
N PRO A 328 8.68 -13.22 29.98
CA PRO A 328 9.26 -14.37 30.68
C PRO A 328 9.93 -14.01 32.00
N SER A 329 10.51 -12.81 32.10
CA SER A 329 11.23 -12.35 33.29
C SER A 329 10.30 -11.99 34.45
N LEU A 330 9.06 -11.61 34.14
CA LEU A 330 8.00 -11.34 35.13
C LEU A 330 7.26 -12.62 35.54
N MET A 331 7.17 -13.60 34.64
CA MET A 331 6.50 -14.88 34.89
C MET A 331 7.35 -15.84 35.72
N PHE A 332 8.64 -15.95 35.40
CA PHE A 332 9.63 -16.70 36.17
C PHE A 332 10.65 -15.72 36.74
N PRO A 333 10.38 -15.11 37.91
CA PRO A 333 11.42 -14.43 38.64
C PRO A 333 12.45 -15.49 39.01
N PHE A 334 13.53 -15.61 38.24
CA PHE A 334 14.69 -16.39 38.62
C PHE A 334 15.13 -15.82 39.97
N ARG A 335 14.75 -16.50 41.04
CA ARG A 335 15.32 -16.30 42.36
C ARG A 335 16.64 -17.05 42.28
N PRO A 336 17.82 -16.41 42.19
CA PRO A 336 19.06 -17.09 42.50
C PRO A 336 18.97 -17.45 43.98
N SER A 337 18.43 -18.63 44.27
CA SER A 337 18.61 -19.25 45.56
C SER A 337 20.10 -19.54 45.69
N ASN A 338 20.79 -18.70 46.46
CA ASN A 338 22.04 -18.99 47.17
C ASN A 338 22.76 -20.26 46.67
N LEU A 339 23.52 -20.14 45.58
CA LEU A 339 24.68 -21.00 45.32
C LEU A 339 25.94 -20.33 45.91
N GLN A 340 25.80 -19.80 47.12
CA GLN A 340 26.89 -19.63 48.08
C GLN A 340 26.66 -20.72 49.14
N GLY A 341 27.21 -21.89 48.87
CA GLY A 341 27.01 -23.06 49.70
C GLY A 341 27.67 -24.32 49.14
N ALA A 342 28.98 -24.23 48.87
CA ALA A 342 30.00 -25.29 49.01
C ALA A 342 31.35 -24.76 48.52
#